data_AF-A0A181CDU0-F1
#
_entry.id   AF-A0A181CDU0-F1
#
_cell.length_a   1.000
_cell.length_b   1.000
_cell.length_c   1.000
_cell.angle_alpha   90.00
_cell.angle_beta   90.00
_cell.angle_gamma   90.00
#
_symmetry.space_group_name_H-M   'P 1'
#
loop_
_entity.id
_entity.type
_entity.pdbx_description
1 polymer ?
#
loop_
_entity_poly.entity_id
_entity_poly.type
_entity_poly.pdbx_seq_one_letter_code
_entity_poly.pdbx_strand_id
1 'polypeptide(L)' 'MSSEHHLPSATELERELAQLRREHDIAVKDQPEHAPALARRISRIEAELARQE' A
#
# COMPACT_ATOMS: atom_id res chain seq x y z
N MET A 1 -16.19 21.42 -12.95
CA MET A 1 -16.24 20.36 -11.93
C MET A 1 -14.83 20.13 -11.48
N SER A 2 -14.48 20.63 -10.30
CA SER A 2 -13.11 20.59 -9.78
C SER A 2 -12.79 19.15 -9.42
N SER A 3 -11.80 18.56 -10.10
CA SER A 3 -11.18 17.32 -9.65
C SER A 3 -10.42 17.63 -8.37
N GLU A 4 -11.13 17.60 -7.25
CA GLU A 4 -10.54 17.58 -5.93
C GLU A 4 -9.68 16.32 -5.88
N HIS A 5 -8.38 16.49 -6.10
CA HIS A 5 -7.38 15.49 -5.79
C HIS A 5 -7.36 15.33 -4.27
N HIS A 6 -8.35 14.62 -3.73
CA HIS A 6 -8.34 14.16 -2.36
C HIS A 6 -7.09 13.32 -2.19
N LEU A 7 -6.09 13.88 -1.49
CA LEU A 7 -5.01 13.07 -0.96
C LEU A 7 -5.68 11.99 -0.10
N PRO A 8 -5.36 10.71 -0.30
CA PRO A 8 -5.94 9.65 0.51
C PRO A 8 -5.68 9.97 1.98
N SER A 9 -6.76 9.92 2.77
CA SER A 9 -6.69 10.08 4.21
C SER A 9 -5.78 9.01 4.81
N ALA A 10 -5.17 9.27 5.97
CA ALA A 10 -4.33 8.29 6.67
C ALA A 10 -5.06 6.94 6.81
N THR A 11 -6.36 6.97 7.10
CA THR A 11 -7.24 5.79 7.18
C THR A 11 -7.34 5.00 5.86
N GLU A 12 -7.30 5.66 4.70
CA GLU A 12 -7.32 5.00 3.40
C GLU A 12 -5.97 4.35 3.09
N LEU A 13 -4.87 5.01 3.42
CA LEU A 13 -3.52 4.47 3.28
C LEU A 13 -3.31 3.25 4.21
N GLU A 14 -3.84 3.28 5.43
CA GLU A 14 -3.83 2.13 6.35
C GLU A 14 -4.60 0.94 5.79
N ARG A 15 -5.76 1.18 5.15
CA ARG A 15 -6.55 0.12 4.50
C ARG A 15 -5.81 -0.46 3.31
N GLU A 16 -5.22 0.38 2.46
CA GLU A 16 -4.41 -0.08 1.33
C GLU A 16 -3.20 -0.89 1.81
N LEU A 17 -2.51 -0.43 2.86
CA LEU A 17 -1.39 -1.13 3.47
C LEU A 17 -1.79 -2.52 3.98
N ALA A 18 -2.92 -2.63 4.68
CA ALA A 18 -3.44 -3.90 5.18
C ALA A 18 -3.78 -4.87 4.04
N GLN A 19 -4.34 -4.35 2.93
CA GLN A 19 -4.64 -5.16 1.75
C GLN A 19 -3.35 -5.64 1.06
N LEU A 20 -2.40 -4.74 0.81
CA LEU A 20 -1.14 -5.08 0.15
C LEU A 20 -0.30 -6.07 0.95
N ARG A 21 -0.31 -6.00 2.28
CA ARG A 21 0.36 -7.00 3.14
C ARG A 21 -0.25 -8.39 2.96
N ARG A 22 -1.58 -8.51 2.89
CA ARG A 22 -2.25 -9.80 2.61
C ARG A 22 -1.91 -10.32 1.21
N GLU A 23 -1.92 -9.44 0.21
CA GLU A 23 -1.55 -9.81 -1.17
C GLU A 23 -0.09 -10.23 -1.26
N HIS A 24 0.81 -9.56 -0.53
CA HIS A 24 2.22 -9.93 -0.46
C HIS A 24 2.39 -11.32 0.15
N ASP A 25 1.69 -11.63 1.25
CA ASP A 25 1.76 -12.95 1.89
C ASP A 25 1.26 -14.08 0.98
N ILE A 26 0.26 -13.81 0.15
CA ILE A 26 -0.22 -14.73 -0.89
C ILE A 26 0.82 -14.84 -2.01
N ALA A 27 1.33 -13.72 -2.51
CA ALA A 27 2.32 -13.70 -3.58
C ALA A 27 3.61 -14.43 -3.20
N VAL A 28 4.08 -14.30 -1.96
CA VAL A 28 5.26 -15.03 -1.47
C VAL A 28 5.09 -16.55 -1.60
N LYS A 29 3.87 -17.07 -1.51
CA LYS A 29 3.56 -18.50 -1.58
C LYS A 29 3.21 -18.97 -3.00
N ASP A 30 2.36 -18.22 -3.68
CA ASP A 30 1.70 -18.66 -4.91
C ASP A 30 2.28 -18.00 -6.17
N GLN A 31 2.89 -16.82 -6.04
CA GLN A 31 3.36 -15.97 -7.16
C GLN A 31 4.60 -15.13 -6.76
N PRO A 32 5.75 -15.78 -6.47
CA PRO A 32 6.90 -15.11 -5.85
C PRO A 32 7.51 -14.00 -6.72
N GLU A 33 7.31 -14.04 -8.03
CA GLU A 33 7.71 -12.96 -8.96
C GLU A 33 6.99 -11.63 -8.68
N HIS A 34 5.79 -11.66 -8.08
CA HIS A 34 5.00 -10.47 -7.76
C HIS A 34 5.30 -9.91 -6.35
N ALA A 35 5.86 -10.73 -5.45
CA ALA A 35 6.17 -10.33 -4.07
C ALA A 35 7.10 -9.10 -3.98
N PRO A 36 8.19 -8.97 -4.77
CA PRO A 36 9.05 -7.79 -4.71
C PRO A 36 8.35 -6.48 -5.10
N ALA A 37 7.40 -6.54 -6.03
CA ALA A 37 6.63 -5.36 -6.45
C ALA A 37 5.68 -4.90 -5.34
N LEU A 38 5.00 -5.85 -4.69
CA LEU A 38 4.12 -5.59 -3.55
C LEU A 38 4.91 -5.06 -2.34
N ALA A 39 6.07 -5.65 -2.04
CA ALA A 39 6.96 -5.18 -0.98
C ALA A 39 7.41 -3.72 -1.17
N ARG A 40 7.79 -3.33 -2.40
CA ARG A 40 8.13 -1.93 -2.71
C ARG A 40 6.95 -0.99 -2.51
N ARG A 41 5.74 -1.43 -2.83
CA ARG A 41 4.52 -0.63 -2.66
C ARG A 41 4.14 -0.47 -1.18
N ILE A 42 4.27 -1.54 -0.39
CA ILE A 42 4.12 -1.52 1.07
C ILE A 42 5.08 -0.50 1.68
N SER A 43 6.38 -0.58 1.38
CA SER A 43 7.36 0.38 1.94
C SER A 43 7.09 1.83 1.55
N ARG A 44 6.56 2.07 0.35
CA ARG A 44 6.17 3.42 -0.08
C ARG A 44 5.02 3.96 0.77
N ILE A 45 3.97 3.16 0.98
CA ILE A 45 2.80 3.57 1.76
C ILE A 45 3.15 3.73 3.23
N GLU A 46 3.98 2.85 3.79
CA GLU A 46 4.51 3.02 5.15
C GLU A 46 5.28 4.33 5.31
N ALA A 47 6.10 4.71 4.33
CA ALA A 47 6.79 6.00 4.34
C ALA A 47 5.86 7.19 4.14
N GLU A 48 4.75 7.04 3.42
CA GLU A 48 3.72 8.08 3.28
C GLU A 48 2.92 8.25 4.58
N LEU A 49 2.54 7.15 5.24
CA LEU A 49 1.89 7.16 6.56
C LEU A 49 2.79 7.77 7.65
N ALA A 50 4.06 7.39 7.70
CA ALA A 50 5.02 7.95 8.65
C ALA A 50 5.31 9.45 8.46
N ARG A 51 4.89 10.04 7.33
CA ARG A 51 4.94 11.49 7.08
C ARG A 51 3.65 12.21 7.45
N GLN A 52 2.57 11.47 7.72
CA GLN A 52 1.27 11.99 8.11
C GLN A 52 1.04 11.94 9.63
N GLU A 53 1.80 11.14 10.37
CA GLU A 53 1.93 11.17 11.84
C GLU A 53 2.80 12.35 12.32
#